data_AF-V6IZ83-F1
#
_entry.id   AF-V6IZ83-F1
#
_cell.length_a   1.000
_cell.length_b   1.000
_cell.length_c   1.000
_cell.angle_alpha   90.00
_cell.angle_beta   90.00
_cell.angle_gamma   90.00
#
_symmetry.space_group_name_H-M   'P 1'
#
loop_
_entity.id
_entity.type
_entity.pdbx_description
1 polymer ?
#
loop_
_entity_poly.entity_id
_entity_poly.type
_entity_poly.pdbx_seq_one_letter_code
_entity_poly.pdbx_strand_id
1 'polypeptide(L)' 'MLNHYERKVAQILQNDMIMGRTSDAADIAYRTGRTLEEAKAAIDKVRQTRKIDGGMLL' A
#
# COMPACT_ATOMS: atom_id res chain seq x y z
N MET A 1 -3.71 10.39 -8.54
CA MET A 1 -3.84 10.99 -7.20
C MET A 1 -4.50 9.98 -6.27
N LEU A 2 -3.91 9.74 -5.09
CA LEU A 2 -4.40 8.71 -4.14
C LEU A 2 -5.53 9.25 -3.24
N ASN A 3 -6.57 8.45 -3.01
CA ASN A 3 -7.64 8.78 -2.08
C ASN A 3 -7.20 8.59 -0.61
N HIS A 4 -8.07 8.91 0.37
CA HIS A 4 -7.74 8.78 1.79
C HIS A 4 -7.32 7.35 2.18
N TYR A 5 -8.03 6.34 1.68
CA TYR A 5 -7.75 4.94 1.95
C TYR A 5 -6.39 4.51 1.36
N GLU A 6 -6.18 4.81 0.08
CA GLU A 6 -4.96 4.50 -0.65
C GLU A 6 -3.72 5.18 -0.03
N ARG A 7 -3.86 6.41 0.48
CA ARG A 7 -2.79 7.10 1.24
C ARG A 7 -2.45 6.36 2.53
N LYS A 8 -3.46 5.86 3.25
CA LYS A 8 -3.24 5.03 4.46
C LYS A 8 -2.53 3.73 4.12
N VAL A 9 -2.91 3.06 3.03
CA VAL A 9 -2.22 1.86 2.53
C VAL A 9 -0.77 2.17 2.18
N ALA A 10 -0.51 3.28 1.48
CA ALA A 10 0.85 3.71 1.14
C ALA A 10 1.73 3.95 2.39
N GLN A 11 1.19 4.58 3.43
CA GLN A 11 1.88 4.78 4.70
C GLN A 11 2.18 3.45 5.40
N ILE A 12 1.22 2.52 5.44
CA ILE A 12 1.43 1.19 6.03
C ILE A 12 2.58 0.48 5.32
N LEU A 13 2.54 0.40 3.99
CA LEU A 13 3.58 -0.25 3.19
C LEU A 13 4.95 0.41 3.38
N GLN A 14 5.00 1.74 3.49
CA GLN A 14 6.25 2.46 3.73
C GLN A 14 6.82 2.17 5.13
N ASN A 15 5.97 2.21 6.16
CA ASN A 15 6.39 1.93 7.54
C ASN A 15 6.87 0.50 7.71
N ASP A 16 6.17 -0.47 7.11
CA ASP A 16 6.57 -1.86 7.19
C ASP A 16 7.90 -2.09 6.47
N MET A 17 8.10 -1.48 5.29
CA MET A 17 9.38 -1.52 4.57
C MET A 17 10.54 -0.93 5.40
N ILE A 18 10.34 0.21 6.08
CA ILE A 18 11.34 0.82 6.99
C ILE A 18 11.68 -0.14 8.15
N MET A 19 10.69 -0.91 8.62
CA MET A 19 10.86 -1.90 9.68
C MET A 19 11.33 -3.27 9.17
N GLY A 20 11.66 -3.41 7.87
CA GLY A 20 12.07 -4.70 7.28
C GLY A 20 10.95 -5.74 7.18
N ARG A 21 9.68 -5.34 7.32
CA ARG A 21 8.50 -6.18 7.19
C ARG A 21 7.86 -6.00 5.82
N THR A 22 7.30 -7.08 5.29
CA THR A 22 6.47 -7.02 4.08
C THR A 22 5.03 -7.33 4.47
N SER A 23 4.13 -6.37 4.25
CA SER A 23 2.69 -6.58 4.42
C SER A 23 2.06 -6.97 3.10
N ASP A 24 1.32 -8.07 3.10
CA ASP A 24 0.56 -8.52 1.94
C ASP A 24 -0.87 -7.92 1.91
N ALA A 25 -1.66 -8.29 0.90
CA ALA A 25 -3.02 -7.77 0.79
C ALA A 25 -3.94 -8.22 1.93
N ALA A 26 -3.71 -9.39 2.53
CA ALA A 26 -4.48 -9.87 3.66
C ALA A 26 -4.17 -9.08 4.93
N ASP A 27 -2.90 -8.76 5.17
CA ASP A 27 -2.47 -7.88 6.26
C ASP A 27 -3.09 -6.49 6.14
N ILE A 28 -3.06 -5.92 4.94
CA ILE A 28 -3.66 -4.61 4.67
C ILE A 28 -5.17 -4.68 4.88
N ALA A 29 -5.85 -5.71 4.37
CA ALA A 29 -7.29 -5.91 4.55
C ALA A 29 -7.66 -5.97 6.04
N TYR A 30 -6.93 -6.78 6.82
CA TYR A 30 -7.12 -6.93 8.26
C TYR A 30 -6.92 -5.60 9.02
N ARG A 31 -5.81 -4.89 8.76
CA ARG A 31 -5.47 -3.63 9.45
C ARG A 31 -6.35 -2.45 9.06
N THR A 32 -6.97 -2.51 7.89
CA THR A 32 -7.85 -1.44 7.39
C THR A 32 -9.33 -1.73 7.54
N GLY A 33 -9.70 -2.94 7.95
CA GLY A 33 -11.09 -3.38 8.07
C GLY A 33 -11.79 -3.44 6.70
N ARG A 34 -11.04 -3.74 5.65
CA ARG A 34 -11.50 -3.77 4.26
C ARG A 34 -11.45 -5.17 3.69
N THR A 35 -12.12 -5.37 2.57
CA THR A 35 -12.05 -6.65 1.85
C THR A 35 -10.67 -6.87 1.23
N LEU A 36 -10.33 -8.13 0.98
CA LEU A 36 -9.08 -8.49 0.31
C LEU A 36 -8.99 -7.87 -1.10
N GLU A 37 -10.12 -7.75 -1.79
CA GLU A 37 -10.19 -7.16 -3.13
C GLU A 37 -9.89 -5.66 -3.11
N GLU A 38 -10.51 -4.91 -2.20
CA GLU A 38 -10.22 -3.49 -2.00
C GLU A 38 -8.74 -3.26 -1.62
N ALA A 39 -8.18 -4.11 -0.77
CA ALA A 39 -6.78 -4.04 -0.37
C ALA A 39 -5.84 -4.29 -1.56
N LYS A 40 -6.12 -5.30 -2.39
CA LYS A 40 -5.35 -5.57 -3.62
C LYS A 40 -5.38 -4.38 -4.57
N ALA A 41 -6.57 -3.85 -4.87
CA ALA A 41 -6.74 -2.71 -5.75
C ALA A 41 -5.99 -1.47 -5.24
N ALA A 42 -6.03 -1.21 -3.93
CA ALA A 42 -5.30 -0.11 -3.33
C ALA A 42 -3.78 -0.28 -3.39
N ILE A 43 -3.27 -1.49 -3.10
CA ILE A 43 -1.83 -1.79 -3.21
C ILE A 43 -1.35 -1.58 -4.64
N ASP A 44 -2.08 -2.08 -5.63
CA ASP A 44 -1.73 -1.94 -7.04
C ASP A 44 -1.70 -0.47 -7.46
N LYS A 45 -2.71 0.31 -7.07
CA LYS A 45 -2.76 1.74 -7.38
C LYS A 45 -1.67 2.54 -6.67
N VAL A 46 -1.33 2.21 -5.43
CA VAL A 46 -0.19 2.79 -4.71
C VAL A 46 1.12 2.48 -5.43
N ARG A 47 1.32 1.23 -5.86
CA ARG A 47 2.51 0.81 -6.62
C ARG A 47 2.62 1.51 -7.98
N GLN A 48 1.52 1.61 -8.71
CA GLN A 48 1.47 2.32 -9.99
C GLN A 48 1.78 3.81 -9.82
N THR A 49 1.20 4.45 -8.80
CA THR A 49 1.46 5.87 -8.52
C THR A 49 2.95 6.10 -8.19
N ARG A 50 3.56 5.24 -7.37
CA ARG A 50 4.99 5.32 -7.04
C ARG A 50 5.92 5.14 -8.25
N LYS A 51 5.54 4.30 -9.22
CA LYS A 51 6.30 4.13 -10.47
C LYS A 51 6.30 5.39 -11.33
N ILE A 52 5.19 6.13 -11.34
CA ILE A 52 5.04 7.36 -12.12
C ILE A 52 5.89 8.49 -11.52
N ASP A 53 6.02 8.54 -10.19
CA ASP A 53 6.80 9.57 -9.48
C ASP A 53 8.33 9.29 -9.47
N GLY A 54 8.82 8.29 -10.20
CA GLY A 54 10.27 8.00 -10.31
C GLY A 54 10.93 7.40 -9.06
N GLY A 55 10.14 7.03 -8.05
CA GLY A 55 10.62 6.47 -6.79
C GLY A 55 10.94 4.99 -6.88
N MET A 56 12.03 4.65 -7.57
CA MET A 56 12.72 3.38 -7.44
C MET A 56 13.29 3.31 -6.02
N LEU A 57 12.68 2.50 -5.15
CA LEU A 57 13.30 2.12 -3.88
C LEU A 57 14.11 0.85 -4.14
N LEU A 58 15.39 1.06 -4.43
CA LEU A 58 16.46 0.22 -3.89
C LEU A 58 16.52 0.42 -2.36
#